data_AF-A0A8B7T9I5-F1
#
_entry.id   AF-A0A8B7T9I5-F1
#
_cell.length_a   1.000
_cell.length_b   1.000
_cell.length_c   1.000
_cell.angle_alpha   90.00
_cell.angle_beta   90.00
_cell.angle_gamma   90.00
#
_symmetry.space_group_name_H-M   'P 1'
#
loop_
_entity.id
_entity.type
_entity.pdbx_description
1 polymer ?
#
loop_
_entity_poly.entity_id
_entity_poly.type
_entity_poly.pdbx_seq_one_letter_code
_entity_poly.pdbx_strand_id
1 'polypeptide(L)'
;MEVHFILFIFKVVIWLNQNFLLPEETNIQNAPFQVCFTSLRNGGQLCIKIKPSGEITVNTDDIDLAGDIIQSMASFFAIEDLQVEADFPVYFEELRKVLVKVDEYHSVHQKLSADMADNSNLIRSLLVRAEDARLMRDM
;
A
#
# COMPACT_ATOMS: atom_id res chain seq x y z
N MET A 1 -3.24 4.73 15.43
CA MET A 1 -2.95 3.48 14.72
C MET A 1 -1.95 2.67 15.51
N GLU A 2 -2.27 1.42 15.82
CA GLU A 2 -1.46 0.57 16.70
C GLU A 2 -1.03 -0.70 15.97
N VAL A 3 0.25 -1.04 16.12
CA VAL A 3 0.83 -2.34 15.79
C VAL A 3 1.30 -2.94 17.12
N HIS A 4 1.28 -4.25 17.33
CA HIS A 4 1.56 -4.85 18.65
C HIS A 4 2.54 -6.02 18.58
N PHE A 5 3.70 -5.91 19.24
CA PHE A 5 4.69 -6.99 19.37
C PHE A 5 5.44 -6.97 20.70
N ILE A 6 5.81 -8.15 21.21
CA ILE A 6 6.53 -8.32 22.49
C ILE A 6 8.03 -8.46 22.23
N LEU A 7 8.84 -7.54 22.77
CA LEU A 7 10.30 -7.63 22.67
C LEU A 7 11.07 -7.08 23.87
N PHE A 8 12.30 -7.59 24.05
CA PHE A 8 13.22 -7.13 25.10
C PHE A 8 13.64 -5.66 24.87
N ILE A 9 13.16 -4.79 25.76
CA ILE A 9 13.23 -3.31 25.69
C ILE A 9 14.64 -2.76 25.38
N PHE A 10 15.68 -3.31 26.00
CA PHE A 10 17.05 -2.80 25.84
C PHE A 10 17.55 -2.92 24.39
N LYS A 11 17.12 -3.95 23.66
CA LYS A 11 17.54 -4.15 22.27
C LYS A 11 16.84 -3.18 21.30
N VAL A 12 15.68 -2.63 21.68
CA VAL A 12 14.95 -1.66 20.83
C VAL A 12 15.64 -0.29 20.81
N VAL A 13 16.25 0.12 21.91
CA VAL A 13 17.05 1.36 21.97
C VAL A 13 18.29 1.26 21.08
N ILE A 14 18.96 0.09 21.08
CA ILE A 14 20.09 -0.17 20.19
C ILE A 14 19.65 -0.09 18.72
N TRP A 15 18.52 -0.72 18.37
CA TRP A 15 17.97 -0.64 17.02
C TRP A 15 17.65 0.81 16.62
N LEU A 16 17.05 1.60 17.50
CA LEU A 16 16.76 3.02 17.26
C LEU A 16 18.04 3.82 16.97
N ASN A 17 19.07 3.69 17.81
CA ASN A 17 20.35 4.39 17.63
C ASN A 17 21.08 3.99 16.33
N GLN A 18 20.89 2.76 15.84
CA GLN A 18 21.53 2.28 14.60
C GLN A 18 20.79 2.70 13.33
N ASN A 19 19.46 2.87 13.40
CA ASN A 19 18.62 3.10 12.22
C ASN A 19 18.12 4.56 12.11
N PHE A 20 18.23 5.36 13.18
CA PHE A 20 17.80 6.76 13.20
C PHE A 20 18.94 7.71 13.57
N LEU A 21 18.90 8.92 13.00
CA LEU A 21 19.83 9.99 13.32
C LEU A 21 19.38 10.72 14.59
N LEU A 22 19.80 10.23 15.75
CA LEU A 22 19.44 10.79 17.05
C LEU A 22 20.48 11.84 17.50
N PRO A 23 20.06 12.99 18.07
CA PRO A 23 20.98 14.10 18.38
C PRO A 23 22.08 13.77 19.39
N GLU A 24 21.81 12.86 20.33
CA GLU A 24 22.76 12.26 21.28
C GLU A 24 22.35 10.79 21.46
N GLU A 25 23.26 9.89 21.87
CA GLU A 25 22.90 8.51 22.23
C GLU A 25 21.85 8.56 23.35
N THR A 26 20.58 8.42 22.95
CA THR A 26 19.45 8.55 23.87
C THR A 26 19.57 7.46 24.92
N ASN A 27 19.91 7.85 26.15
CA ASN A 27 19.99 6.98 27.32
C ASN A 27 18.58 6.63 27.80
N ILE A 28 17.83 5.90 26.97
CA ILE A 28 16.50 5.37 27.32
C ILE A 28 16.74 4.13 28.18
N GLN A 29 16.64 4.30 29.49
CA GLN A 29 17.06 3.26 30.42
C GLN A 29 16.01 2.16 30.64
N ASN A 30 14.70 2.42 30.50
CA ASN A 30 13.63 1.44 30.68
C ASN A 30 12.31 1.85 29.98
N ALA A 31 11.39 0.90 29.81
CA ALA A 31 10.00 1.15 29.42
C ALA A 31 9.19 1.71 30.61
N PRO A 32 8.13 2.51 30.38
CA PRO A 32 7.62 2.91 29.06
C PRO A 32 8.42 4.05 28.44
N PHE A 33 8.52 4.06 27.12
CA PHE A 33 9.06 5.22 26.41
C PHE A 33 8.36 5.44 25.08
N GLN A 34 8.46 6.67 24.57
CA GLN A 34 7.93 7.07 23.28
C GLN A 34 8.95 7.96 22.58
N VAL A 35 9.18 7.71 21.30
CA VAL A 35 9.95 8.57 20.41
C VAL A 35 9.07 8.96 19.23
N CYS A 36 9.15 10.22 18.81
CA CYS A 36 8.40 10.72 17.66
C CYS A 36 9.33 11.45 16.70
N PHE A 37 9.11 11.20 15.42
CA PHE A 37 9.86 11.74 14.30
C PHE A 37 8.89 12.44 13.37
N THR A 38 9.35 13.53 12.77
CA THR A 38 8.65 14.21 11.68
C THR A 38 9.36 13.88 10.38
N SER A 39 8.64 13.32 9.42
CA SER A 39 9.14 13.05 8.08
C SER A 39 9.53 14.35 7.39
N LEU A 40 10.75 14.40 6.86
CA LEU A 40 11.25 15.54 6.10
C LEU A 40 10.67 15.61 4.67
N ARG A 41 10.05 14.53 4.17
CA ARG A 41 9.51 14.45 2.80
C ARG A 41 8.09 15.02 2.69
N ASN A 42 7.25 14.71 3.67
CA ASN A 42 5.81 15.00 3.62
C ASN A 42 5.26 15.62 4.91
N GLY A 43 6.10 15.84 5.94
CA GLY A 43 5.67 16.36 7.24
C GLY A 43 4.88 15.37 8.10
N GLY A 44 4.70 14.13 7.64
CA GLY A 44 4.02 13.06 8.37
C GLY A 44 4.71 12.73 9.69
N GLN A 45 3.95 12.20 10.65
CA GLN A 45 4.47 11.82 11.95
C GLN A 45 4.72 10.31 12.01
N LEU A 46 5.83 9.93 12.62
CA LEU A 46 6.12 8.57 13.04
C LEU A 46 6.33 8.59 14.55
N CYS A 47 5.52 7.86 15.31
CA CYS A 47 5.74 7.68 16.75
C CYS A 47 5.88 6.20 17.09
N ILE A 48 6.96 5.84 17.78
CA ILE A 48 7.21 4.49 18.27
C ILE A 48 7.07 4.53 19.79
N LYS A 49 6.16 3.73 20.33
CA LYS A 49 5.84 3.64 21.76
C LYS A 49 6.14 2.24 22.25
N ILE A 50 6.73 2.11 23.44
CA ILE A 50 6.95 0.83 24.10
C ILE A 50 6.26 0.86 25.46
N LYS A 51 5.34 -0.08 25.69
CA LYS A 51 4.65 -0.23 26.97
C LYS A 51 5.49 -1.08 27.95
N PRO A 52 5.22 -1.02 29.26
CA PRO A 52 5.95 -1.83 30.25
C PRO A 52 5.76 -3.34 30.05
N SER A 53 4.68 -3.76 29.37
CA SER A 53 4.42 -5.14 28.96
C SER A 53 5.40 -5.65 27.89
N GLY A 54 6.24 -4.77 27.32
CA GLY A 54 7.09 -5.08 26.17
C GLY A 54 6.38 -4.92 24.83
N GLU A 55 5.11 -4.54 24.84
CA GLU A 55 4.31 -4.26 23.64
C GLU A 55 4.80 -2.98 22.95
N ILE A 56 5.16 -3.12 21.68
CA ILE A 56 5.64 -2.03 20.82
C ILE A 56 4.51 -1.57 19.91
N THR A 57 4.26 -0.26 19.86
CA THR A 57 3.25 0.39 19.03
C THR A 57 3.88 1.38 18.07
N VAL A 58 3.63 1.19 16.77
CA VAL A 58 4.08 2.08 15.69
C VAL A 58 2.88 2.87 15.17
N ASN A 59 2.91 4.18 15.39
CA ASN A 59 1.89 5.14 14.96
C ASN A 59 2.43 5.93 13.76
N THR A 60 1.90 5.69 12.57
CA THR A 60 2.19 6.45 11.34
C THR A 60 0.96 6.34 10.44
N ASP A 61 0.73 7.32 9.57
CA ASP A 61 -0.34 7.24 8.56
C ASP A 61 0.16 6.58 7.26
N ASP A 62 1.47 6.35 7.16
CA ASP A 62 2.15 5.77 6.02
C ASP A 62 2.35 4.26 6.23
N ILE A 63 1.63 3.45 5.44
CA ILE A 63 1.64 1.98 5.52
C ILE A 63 2.96 1.37 5.07
N ASP A 64 3.64 1.98 4.09
CA ASP A 64 4.92 1.51 3.59
C ASP A 64 6.00 1.73 4.66
N LEU A 65 6.00 2.92 5.28
CA LEU A 65 6.91 3.23 6.39
C LEU A 65 6.67 2.31 7.60
N ALA A 66 5.41 2.00 7.93
CA ALA A 66 5.10 1.04 8.99
C ALA A 66 5.70 -0.35 8.67
N GLY A 67 5.53 -0.80 7.42
CA GLY A 67 6.08 -2.06 6.92
C GLY A 67 7.61 -2.11 7.05
N ASP A 68 8.30 -1.08 6.56
CA ASP A 68 9.76 -0.98 6.61
C ASP A 68 10.29 -1.04 8.05
N ILE A 69 9.63 -0.34 8.98
CA ILE A 69 9.99 -0.35 10.40
C ILE A 69 9.81 -1.75 11.00
N ILE A 70 8.65 -2.37 10.80
CA ILE A 70 8.34 -3.69 11.37
C ILE A 70 9.31 -4.74 10.80
N GLN A 71 9.59 -4.71 9.50
CA GLN A 71 10.52 -5.64 8.85
C GLN A 71 11.96 -5.43 9.33
N SER A 72 12.41 -4.18 9.46
CA SER A 72 13.73 -3.87 10.00
C SER A 72 13.87 -4.36 11.44
N MET A 73 12.84 -4.17 12.28
CA MET A 73 12.81 -4.71 13.64
C MET A 73 12.84 -6.24 13.63
N ALA A 74 12.00 -6.91 12.85
CA ALA A 74 11.96 -8.37 12.76
C ALA A 74 13.32 -8.95 12.36
N SER A 75 13.97 -8.36 11.35
CA SER A 75 15.30 -8.75 10.90
C SER A 75 16.36 -8.55 11.99
N PHE A 76 16.36 -7.40 12.66
CA PHE A 76 17.31 -7.08 13.72
C PHE A 76 17.18 -8.02 14.93
N PHE A 77 15.96 -8.46 15.24
CA PHE A 77 15.69 -9.37 16.34
C PHE A 77 15.73 -10.85 15.97
N ALA A 78 16.02 -11.16 14.69
CA ALA A 78 16.00 -12.51 14.15
C ALA A 78 14.67 -13.24 14.41
N ILE A 79 13.56 -12.55 14.16
CA ILE A 79 12.20 -13.11 14.27
C ILE A 79 11.80 -13.63 12.90
N GLU A 80 11.48 -14.92 12.83
CA GLU A 80 11.04 -15.57 11.59
C GLU A 80 9.56 -15.27 11.31
N ASP A 81 8.70 -15.44 12.33
CA ASP A 81 7.25 -15.23 12.22
C ASP A 81 6.76 -14.17 13.19
N LEU A 82 6.07 -13.17 12.65
CA LEU A 82 5.67 -11.97 13.37
C LEU A 82 4.23 -11.55 12.99
N GLN A 83 3.27 -11.77 13.89
CA GLN A 83 1.85 -11.45 13.67
C GLN A 83 1.48 -10.01 14.10
N VAL A 84 1.26 -9.11 13.13
CA VAL A 84 0.80 -7.73 13.40
C VAL A 84 -0.71 -7.68 13.66
N GLU A 85 -1.15 -6.72 14.47
CA GLU A 85 -2.46 -6.10 14.33
C GLU A 85 -2.24 -4.73 13.67
N ALA A 86 -3.03 -4.34 12.66
CA ALA A 86 -2.82 -3.08 11.95
C ALA A 86 -4.14 -2.52 11.45
N ASP A 87 -4.34 -1.21 11.62
CA ASP A 87 -5.56 -0.50 11.22
C ASP A 87 -5.26 0.81 10.49
N PHE A 88 -5.51 0.84 9.19
CA PHE A 88 -5.28 2.01 8.32
C PHE A 88 -6.62 2.47 7.70
N PRO A 89 -7.52 3.10 8.47
CA PRO A 89 -8.90 3.33 8.03
C PRO A 89 -8.98 4.21 6.78
N VAL A 90 -8.15 5.24 6.67
CA VAL A 90 -8.13 6.14 5.51
C VAL A 90 -7.67 5.40 4.26
N TYR A 91 -6.57 4.64 4.37
CA TYR A 91 -6.02 3.86 3.26
C TYR A 91 -7.01 2.76 2.80
N PHE A 92 -7.63 2.05 3.73
CA PHE A 92 -8.62 1.01 3.41
C PHE A 92 -9.88 1.58 2.75
N GLU A 93 -10.33 2.76 3.15
CA GLU A 93 -11.45 3.44 2.48
C GLU A 93 -11.10 3.87 1.05
N GLU A 94 -9.87 4.33 0.81
CA GLU A 94 -9.39 4.62 -0.55
C GLU A 94 -9.30 3.35 -1.40
N LEU A 95 -8.71 2.27 -0.86
CA LEU A 95 -8.65 0.97 -1.53
C LEU A 95 -10.05 0.47 -1.90
N ARG A 96 -11.01 0.57 -0.97
CA ARG A 96 -12.40 0.17 -1.20
C ARG A 96 -13.03 0.96 -2.37
N LYS A 97 -12.79 2.27 -2.44
CA LYS A 97 -13.27 3.11 -3.56
C LYS A 97 -12.64 2.70 -4.89
N VAL A 98 -11.35 2.36 -4.90
CA VAL A 98 -10.66 1.88 -6.11
C VAL A 98 -11.25 0.56 -6.57
N LEU A 99 -11.48 -0.39 -5.67
CA LEU A 99 -12.07 -1.69 -6.00
C LEU A 99 -13.45 -1.57 -6.64
N VAL A 100 -14.30 -0.65 -6.17
CA VAL A 100 -15.61 -0.38 -6.80
C VAL A 100 -15.44 0.13 -8.23
N LYS A 101 -14.48 1.04 -8.48
CA LYS A 101 -14.22 1.56 -9.82
C LYS A 101 -13.67 0.51 -10.79
N VAL A 102 -12.89 -0.46 -10.30
CA VAL A 102 -12.35 -1.54 -11.12
C VAL A 102 -13.47 -2.37 -11.76
N ASP A 103 -14.52 -2.67 -11.01
CA ASP A 103 -15.69 -3.40 -11.52
C ASP A 103 -16.43 -2.61 -12.61
N GLU A 104 -16.65 -1.32 -12.37
CA GLU A 104 -17.25 -0.41 -13.35
C GLU A 104 -16.42 -0.36 -14.64
N TYR A 105 -15.10 -0.21 -14.53
CA TYR A 105 -14.20 -0.21 -15.69
C TYR A 105 -14.23 -1.52 -16.45
N HIS A 106 -14.32 -2.66 -15.76
CA HIS A 106 -14.43 -3.95 -16.41
C HIS A 106 -15.72 -4.07 -17.24
N SER A 107 -16.86 -3.64 -16.66
CA SER A 107 -18.15 -3.64 -17.35
C SER A 107 -18.15 -2.73 -18.59
N VAL A 108 -17.64 -1.50 -18.45
CA VAL A 108 -17.54 -0.55 -19.58
C VAL A 108 -16.61 -1.09 -20.67
N HIS A 109 -15.45 -1.64 -20.29
CA HIS A 109 -14.52 -2.24 -21.24
C HIS A 109 -15.14 -3.40 -22.02
N GLN A 110 -15.89 -4.28 -21.34
CA GLN A 110 -16.58 -5.40 -21.98
C GLN A 110 -17.61 -4.92 -23.01
N LYS A 111 -18.42 -3.92 -22.66
CA LYS A 111 -19.41 -3.33 -23.57
C LYS A 111 -18.76 -2.71 -24.80
N LEU A 112 -17.74 -1.87 -24.59
CA LEU A 112 -17.02 -1.24 -25.70
C LEU A 112 -16.35 -2.27 -26.62
N SER A 113 -15.79 -3.34 -26.04
CA SER A 113 -15.19 -4.42 -26.83
C SER A 113 -16.21 -5.16 -27.70
N ALA A 114 -17.42 -5.39 -27.19
CA ALA A 114 -18.51 -5.99 -27.95
C ALA A 114 -18.97 -5.08 -29.10
N ASP A 115 -19.22 -3.80 -28.80
CA ASP A 115 -19.62 -2.80 -29.81
C ASP A 115 -18.56 -2.64 -30.90
N MET A 116 -17.26 -2.69 -30.54
CA MET A 116 -16.15 -2.66 -31.49
C MET A 116 -16.11 -3.91 -32.39
N ALA A 117 -16.39 -5.10 -31.84
CA ALA A 117 -16.46 -6.34 -32.61
C ALA A 117 -17.61 -6.30 -33.61
N ASP A 118 -18.80 -5.85 -33.18
CA ASP A 118 -19.97 -5.72 -34.06
C ASP A 118 -19.74 -4.69 -35.17
N ASN A 119 -19.16 -3.53 -34.85
CA ASN A 119 -18.79 -2.53 -35.84
C ASN A 119 -17.74 -3.05 -36.84
N SER A 120 -16.76 -3.83 -36.37
CA SER A 120 -15.75 -4.46 -37.24
C SER A 120 -16.40 -5.47 -38.21
N ASN A 121 -17.34 -6.26 -37.72
CA ASN A 121 -18.11 -7.21 -38.54
C ASN A 121 -18.98 -6.47 -39.58
N LEU A 122 -19.61 -5.37 -39.18
CA LEU A 122 -20.41 -4.52 -40.07
C LEU A 122 -19.55 -3.88 -41.18
N ILE A 123 -18.38 -3.35 -40.84
CA ILE A 123 -17.43 -2.79 -41.81
C ILE A 123 -17.00 -3.86 -42.81
N ARG A 124 -16.68 -5.08 -42.34
CA ARG A 124 -16.31 -6.19 -43.23
C ARG A 124 -17.43 -6.54 -44.21
N SER A 125 -18.68 -6.58 -43.74
CA SER A 125 -19.85 -6.81 -44.59
C SER A 125 -20.07 -5.69 -45.62
N LEU A 126 -19.92 -4.42 -45.21
CA LEU A 126 -20.03 -3.27 -46.11
C LEU A 126 -18.94 -3.28 -47.18
N LEU A 127 -17.71 -3.66 -46.82
CA LEU A 127 -16.60 -3.75 -47.75
C LEU A 127 -16.85 -4.80 -48.84
N VAL A 128 -17.37 -5.97 -48.47
CA VAL A 128 -17.76 -7.01 -49.45
C VAL A 128 -18.86 -6.51 -50.39
N ARG A 129 -19.90 -5.85 -49.84
CA ARG A 129 -21.00 -5.29 -50.66
C ARG A 129 -20.53 -4.20 -51.61
N ALA A 130 -19.66 -3.31 -51.15
CA ALA A 130 -19.08 -2.26 -51.99
C ALA A 130 -18.24 -2.85 -53.13
N GLU A 131 -17.47 -3.90 -52.85
CA GLU A 131 -16.68 -4.59 -53.87
C GLU A 131 -17.57 -5.29 -54.90
N ASP A 132 -18.68 -5.91 -54.47
CA ASP A 132 -19.65 -6.54 -55.36
C ASP A 132 -20.33 -5.52 -56.30
N ALA A 133 -20.80 -4.39 -55.76
CA ALA A 133 -21.36 -3.30 -56.56
C ALA A 133 -20.35 -2.73 -57.58
N ARG A 134 -19.08 -2.58 -57.16
CA ARG A 134 -17.97 -2.15 -58.03
C ARG A 134 -17.75 -3.12 -59.20
N LEU A 135 -17.83 -4.44 -58.95
CA LEU A 135 -17.68 -5.47 -59.97
C LEU A 135 -18.86 -5.50 -60.95
N MET A 136 -20.09 -5.30 -60.45
CA MET A 136 -21.29 -5.21 -61.28
C MET A 136 -21.43 -3.89 -62.05
N ARG A 137 -20.59 -2.89 -61.76
CA ARG A 137 -20.70 -1.50 -62.26
C ARG A 137 -22.04 -0.84 -61.91
N ASP A 138 -22.61 -1.24 -60.78
CA ASP A 138 -23.82 -0.66 -60.21
C ASP A 138 -23.39 0.52 -59.32
N MET A 139 -23.13 1.67 -59.96
CA MET A 139 -22.68 2.90 -59.31
C MET A 139 -23.79 3.95 -59.31
#